data_AF-A0A0V8CZF0-F1
#
_entry.id   AF-A0A0V8CZF0-F1
#
_cell.length_a   1.000
_cell.length_b   1.000
_cell.length_c   1.000
_cell.angle_alpha   90.00
_cell.angle_beta   90.00
_cell.angle_gamma   90.00
#
_symmetry.space_group_name_H-M   'P 1'
#
loop_
_entity.id
_entity.type
_entity.pdbx_description
1 polymer ?
#
loop_
_entity_poly.entity_id
_entity_poly.type
_entity_poly.pdbx_seq_one_letter_code
_entity_poly.pdbx_strand_id
1 'polypeptide(L)'
;MKKEINKQRMQAISSNITKYRKERGITQKELAENIGITPSTLSDYINLRSAPSFGVIQKLADFFGVQKTDIDSEYQLINNIKSPGQSSVLSKITQISSELDEPRQKIVLDTASSQLEEQKKEQAKIVSIKTEQQKHGIDLADLVDDSKVDWDKWVSFDGKPLTDEVKEAMKQALGKQLEDK
;
A
#
# COMPACT_ATOMS: atom_id res chain seq x y z
N MET A 1 10.57 -7.90 -0.57
CA MET A 1 10.00 -7.73 0.79
C MET A 1 10.64 -8.64 1.84
N LYS A 2 10.48 -9.97 1.83
CA LYS A 2 11.03 -10.86 2.89
C LYS A 2 12.55 -10.75 3.12
N LYS A 3 13.34 -10.58 2.04
CA LYS A 3 14.80 -10.39 2.12
C LYS A 3 15.19 -9.06 2.80
N GLU A 4 14.42 -8.01 2.57
CA GLU A 4 14.65 -6.68 3.15
C GLU A 4 14.30 -6.67 4.65
N ILE A 5 13.20 -7.32 5.02
CA ILE A 5 12.79 -7.49 6.43
C ILE A 5 13.86 -8.23 7.23
N ASN A 6 14.41 -9.31 6.67
CA ASN A 6 15.46 -10.07 7.33
C ASN A 6 16.72 -9.21 7.52
N LYS A 7 17.11 -8.43 6.51
CA LYS A 7 18.25 -7.51 6.61
C LYS A 7 18.07 -6.47 7.72
N GLN A 8 16.89 -5.86 7.81
CA GLN A 8 16.58 -4.87 8.85
C GLN A 8 16.56 -5.47 10.25
N ARG A 9 16.04 -6.69 10.41
CA ARG A 9 16.12 -7.43 11.68
C ARG A 9 17.56 -7.70 12.08
N MET A 10 18.39 -8.18 11.14
CA MET A 10 19.81 -8.42 11.38
C MET A 10 20.54 -7.13 11.78
N GLN A 11 20.20 -5.99 11.17
CA GLN A 11 20.74 -4.68 11.55
C GLN A 11 20.38 -4.29 12.99
N ALA A 12 19.12 -4.47 13.38
CA ALA A 12 18.68 -4.21 14.75
C ALA A 12 19.43 -5.08 15.76
N ILE A 13 19.51 -6.39 15.50
CA ILE A 13 20.22 -7.34 16.37
C ILE A 13 21.71 -6.96 16.47
N SER A 14 22.38 -6.68 15.35
CA SER A 14 23.79 -6.27 15.35
C SER A 14 24.04 -5.00 16.17
N SER A 15 23.15 -4.02 16.04
CA SER A 15 23.19 -2.76 16.82
C SER A 15 23.04 -3.03 18.32
N ASN A 16 22.04 -3.83 18.71
CA ASN A 16 21.76 -4.16 20.10
C ASN A 16 22.92 -4.94 20.75
N ILE A 17 23.44 -5.96 20.05
CA ILE A 17 24.63 -6.71 20.50
C ILE A 17 25.81 -5.75 20.70
N THR A 18 26.05 -4.85 19.75
CA THR A 18 27.15 -3.88 19.83
C THR A 18 26.98 -2.92 21.00
N LYS A 19 25.75 -2.44 21.24
CA LYS A 19 25.39 -1.58 22.37
C LYS A 19 25.71 -2.26 23.69
N TYR A 20 25.12 -3.42 23.96
CA TYR A 20 25.30 -4.14 25.23
C TYR A 20 26.75 -4.58 25.47
N ARG A 21 27.45 -4.97 24.39
CA ARG A 21 28.89 -5.27 24.44
C ARG A 21 29.71 -4.06 24.91
N LYS A 22 29.43 -2.88 24.36
CA LYS A 22 30.12 -1.63 24.73
C LYS A 22 29.78 -1.17 26.15
N GLU A 23 28.52 -1.29 26.56
CA GLU A 23 28.08 -0.98 27.93
C GLU A 23 28.81 -1.84 28.98
N ARG A 24 29.10 -3.10 28.63
CA ARG A 24 29.89 -4.00 29.48
C ARG A 24 31.41 -3.90 29.29
N GLY A 25 31.90 -3.11 28.34
CA GLY A 25 33.33 -2.92 28.10
C GLY A 25 34.09 -4.14 27.56
N ILE A 26 33.40 -5.17 27.06
CA ILE A 26 34.03 -6.42 26.59
C ILE A 26 34.28 -6.42 25.08
N THR A 27 35.21 -7.23 24.61
CA THR A 27 35.51 -7.44 23.19
C THR A 27 34.52 -8.40 22.53
N GLN A 28 34.51 -8.45 21.19
CA GLN A 28 33.71 -9.45 20.46
C GLN A 28 34.18 -10.88 20.77
N LYS A 29 35.51 -11.07 20.88
CA LYS A 29 36.09 -12.37 21.20
C LYS A 29 35.60 -12.87 22.56
N GLU A 30 35.67 -12.03 23.59
CA GLU A 30 35.20 -12.37 24.93
C GLU A 30 33.69 -12.66 24.94
N LEU A 31 32.87 -11.86 24.25
CA LEU A 31 31.44 -12.13 24.16
C LEU A 31 31.16 -13.51 23.53
N ALA A 32 31.85 -13.85 22.44
CA ALA A 32 31.68 -15.11 21.74
C ALA A 32 32.04 -16.30 22.65
N GLU A 33 33.15 -16.20 23.38
CA GLU A 33 33.61 -17.21 24.34
C GLU A 33 32.60 -17.40 25.48
N ASN A 34 32.05 -16.30 26.04
CA ASN A 34 31.08 -16.36 27.14
C ASN A 34 29.76 -17.02 26.75
N ILE A 35 29.27 -16.80 25.52
CA ILE A 35 28.02 -17.41 25.03
C ILE A 35 28.27 -18.76 24.33
N GLY A 36 29.52 -19.25 24.28
CA GLY A 36 29.88 -20.53 23.69
C GLY A 36 29.62 -20.60 22.19
N ILE A 37 30.01 -19.56 21.44
CA ILE A 37 30.07 -19.56 19.97
C ILE A 37 31.48 -19.16 19.50
N THR A 38 31.78 -19.38 18.22
CA THR A 38 33.09 -18.95 17.70
C THR A 38 33.13 -17.43 17.48
N PRO A 39 34.30 -16.77 17.65
CA PRO A 39 34.47 -15.35 17.34
C PRO A 39 34.10 -14.99 15.89
N SER A 40 34.32 -15.92 14.95
CA SER A 40 33.89 -15.76 13.54
C SER A 40 32.37 -15.70 13.43
N THR A 41 31.66 -16.59 14.13
CA THR A 41 30.19 -16.61 14.14
C THR A 41 29.61 -15.31 14.67
N LEU A 42 30.16 -14.77 15.77
CA LEU A 42 29.73 -13.46 16.28
C LEU A 42 30.05 -12.33 15.29
N SER A 43 31.22 -12.39 14.64
CA SER A 43 31.60 -11.42 13.61
C SER A 43 30.64 -11.45 12.43
N ASP A 44 30.15 -12.63 12.03
CA ASP A 44 29.16 -12.77 10.96
C ASP A 44 27.83 -12.12 11.33
N TYR A 45 27.40 -12.22 12.59
CA TYR A 45 26.19 -11.53 13.08
C TYR A 45 26.34 -10.02 13.04
N ILE A 46 27.48 -9.50 13.54
CA ILE A 46 27.74 -8.07 13.59
C ILE A 46 27.84 -7.48 12.17
N ASN A 47 28.48 -8.21 11.25
CA ASN A 47 28.65 -7.81 9.85
C ASN A 47 27.47 -8.18 8.94
N LEU A 48 26.35 -8.64 9.50
CA LEU A 48 25.12 -8.95 8.77
C LEU A 48 25.29 -10.04 7.70
N ARG A 49 26.25 -10.95 7.88
CA ARG A 49 26.49 -12.10 6.98
C ARG A 49 25.55 -13.26 7.30
N SER A 50 25.18 -13.43 8.57
CA SER A 50 24.24 -14.46 9.02
C SER A 50 23.36 -13.94 10.15
N ALA A 51 22.17 -14.53 10.30
CA ALA A 51 21.28 -14.22 11.40
C ALA A 51 21.53 -15.20 12.56
N PRO A 52 21.53 -14.74 13.83
CA PRO A 52 21.62 -15.65 14.96
C PRO A 52 20.35 -16.50 15.07
N SER A 53 20.52 -17.75 15.49
CA SER A 53 19.38 -18.61 15.80
C SER A 53 18.70 -18.17 17.10
N PHE A 54 17.47 -18.61 17.32
CA PHE A 54 16.74 -18.34 18.57
C PHE A 54 17.52 -18.78 19.82
N GLY A 55 18.23 -19.91 19.74
CA GLY A 55 19.08 -20.38 20.83
C GLY A 55 20.24 -19.43 21.14
N VAL A 56 20.86 -18.85 20.11
CA VAL A 56 21.92 -17.85 20.30
C VAL A 56 21.36 -16.55 20.88
N ILE A 57 20.18 -16.12 20.43
CA ILE A 57 19.49 -14.93 20.97
C ILE A 57 19.18 -15.11 22.46
N GLN A 58 18.72 -16.30 22.87
CA GLN A 58 18.53 -16.62 24.29
C GLN A 58 19.85 -16.50 25.07
N LYS A 59 20.95 -17.09 24.58
CA LYS A 59 22.24 -17.01 25.26
C LYS A 59 22.76 -15.57 25.39
N LEU A 60 22.55 -14.74 24.37
CA LEU A 60 22.88 -13.30 24.42
C LEU A 60 22.04 -12.60 25.49
N ALA A 61 20.74 -12.85 25.51
CA ALA A 61 19.82 -12.29 26.50
C ALA A 61 20.21 -12.68 27.92
N ASP A 62 20.50 -13.97 28.16
CA ASP A 62 20.93 -14.51 29.44
C ASP A 62 22.26 -13.89 29.89
N PHE A 63 23.23 -13.81 28.98
CA PHE A 63 24.53 -13.21 29.28
C PHE A 63 24.38 -11.73 29.65
N PHE A 64 23.58 -10.96 28.91
CA PHE A 64 23.37 -9.54 29.15
C PHE A 64 22.38 -9.23 30.28
N GLY A 65 21.60 -10.21 30.73
CA GLY A 65 20.56 -10.02 31.75
C GLY A 65 19.38 -9.18 31.23
N VAL A 66 19.06 -9.30 29.94
CA VAL A 66 18.00 -8.52 29.25
C VAL A 66 16.98 -9.47 28.64
N GLN A 67 15.86 -8.96 28.16
CA GLN A 67 14.86 -9.79 27.49
C GLN A 67 15.27 -10.11 26.05
N LYS A 68 14.74 -11.22 25.50
CA LYS A 68 14.94 -11.57 24.08
C LYS A 68 14.55 -10.44 23.14
N THR A 69 13.49 -9.71 23.47
CA THR A 69 12.98 -8.57 22.70
C THR A 69 13.97 -7.40 22.62
N ASP A 70 14.85 -7.29 23.62
CA ASP A 70 15.88 -6.26 23.69
C ASP A 70 17.07 -6.61 22.78
N ILE A 71 17.30 -7.90 22.53
CA ILE A 71 18.30 -8.37 21.55
C ILE A 71 17.69 -8.40 20.15
N ASP A 72 16.55 -9.08 20.01
CA ASP A 72 15.83 -9.31 18.76
C ASP A 72 14.46 -8.64 18.80
N SER A 73 14.40 -7.48 18.17
CA SER A 73 13.18 -6.68 18.06
C SER A 73 12.29 -7.12 16.89
N GLU A 74 12.34 -8.39 16.47
CA GLU A 74 11.48 -8.97 15.41
C GLU A 74 10.02 -8.52 15.58
N TYR A 75 9.49 -8.56 16.81
CA TYR A 75 8.13 -8.07 17.12
C TYR A 75 7.93 -6.56 16.81
N GLN A 76 8.89 -5.69 17.15
CA GLN A 76 8.78 -4.25 16.89
C GLN A 76 8.95 -3.93 15.40
N LEU A 77 9.82 -4.67 14.71
CA LEU A 77 10.08 -4.48 13.29
C LEU A 77 8.88 -4.91 12.43
N ILE A 78 8.25 -6.04 12.75
CA ILE A 78 7.06 -6.51 12.04
C ILE A 78 5.88 -5.55 12.29
N ASN A 79 5.74 -5.00 13.50
CA ASN A 79 4.68 -4.03 13.81
C ASN A 79 4.91 -2.67 13.13
N ASN A 80 6.16 -2.20 13.05
CA ASN A 80 6.50 -0.98 12.32
C ASN A 80 6.38 -1.12 10.79
N ILE A 81 6.52 -2.34 10.24
CA ILE A 81 6.49 -2.57 8.77
C ILE A 81 5.12 -3.07 8.28
N LYS A 82 4.33 -3.79 9.09
CA LYS A 82 2.92 -4.10 8.76
C LYS A 82 2.04 -2.85 8.74
N SER A 83 2.54 -1.75 9.29
CA SER A 83 1.97 -0.43 9.21
C SER A 83 3.08 0.55 8.81
N PRO A 84 3.56 0.54 7.56
CA PRO A 84 4.53 1.51 7.07
C PRO A 84 3.78 2.84 6.95
N GLY A 85 3.75 3.58 8.06
CA GLY A 85 2.75 4.61 8.32
C GLY A 85 1.89 4.32 9.55
N GLN A 86 2.47 3.81 10.66
CA GLN A 86 1.97 4.21 11.97
C GLN A 86 2.01 5.74 11.97
N SER A 87 0.93 6.35 11.53
CA SER A 87 0.72 7.79 11.58
C SER A 87 1.13 8.20 12.98
N SER A 88 1.94 9.26 13.12
CA SER A 88 2.29 9.82 14.43
C SER A 88 1.05 9.99 15.31
N VAL A 89 -0.12 10.14 14.69
CA VAL A 89 -1.45 10.14 15.29
C VAL A 89 -1.83 8.79 15.94
N LEU A 90 -1.65 7.63 15.29
CA LEU A 90 -2.04 6.33 15.86
C LEU A 90 -1.20 5.96 17.09
N SER A 91 0.10 6.26 17.05
CA SER A 91 0.98 6.06 18.21
C SER A 91 0.55 6.96 19.38
N LYS A 92 0.25 8.23 19.10
CA LYS A 92 -0.29 9.16 20.11
C LYS A 92 -1.66 8.73 20.64
N ILE A 93 -2.55 8.23 19.78
CA ILE A 93 -3.87 7.72 20.19
C ILE A 93 -3.69 6.56 21.15
N THR A 94 -2.83 5.59 20.82
CA THR A 94 -2.58 4.42 21.67
C THR A 94 -2.01 4.84 23.01
N GLN A 95 -1.01 5.74 23.01
CA GLN A 95 -0.41 6.26 24.23
C GLN A 95 -1.46 6.96 25.11
N ILE A 96 -2.16 7.95 24.58
CA ILE A 96 -3.16 8.72 25.35
C ILE A 96 -4.30 7.82 25.82
N SER A 97 -4.81 6.93 24.96
CA SER A 97 -5.91 6.04 25.32
C SER A 97 -5.53 5.09 26.46
N SER A 98 -4.26 4.67 26.53
CA SER A 98 -3.76 3.82 27.62
C SER A 98 -3.68 4.54 28.97
N GLU A 99 -3.61 5.87 28.98
CA GLU A 99 -3.59 6.70 30.20
C GLU A 99 -5.00 7.05 30.72
N LEU A 100 -6.06 6.81 29.93
CA LEU A 100 -7.44 7.08 30.32
C LEU A 100 -8.03 5.96 31.19
N ASP A 101 -8.97 6.30 32.07
CA ASP A 101 -9.78 5.32 32.80
C ASP A 101 -10.77 4.59 31.89
N GLU A 102 -11.16 3.38 32.29
CA GLU A 102 -12.05 2.47 31.53
C GLU A 102 -13.35 3.13 31.01
N PRO A 103 -14.08 3.99 31.77
CA PRO A 103 -15.26 4.67 31.25
C PRO A 103 -14.94 5.61 30.07
N ARG A 104 -13.77 6.26 30.08
CA ARG A 104 -13.33 7.17 29.02
C ARG A 104 -12.78 6.41 27.82
N GLN A 105 -12.08 5.31 28.05
CA GLN A 105 -11.65 4.41 26.98
C GLN A 105 -12.83 3.88 26.16
N LYS A 106 -13.95 3.56 26.82
CA LYS A 106 -15.18 3.13 26.14
C LYS A 106 -15.73 4.20 25.18
N ILE A 107 -15.73 5.47 25.59
CA ILE A 107 -16.17 6.58 24.73
C ILE A 107 -15.27 6.68 23.49
N VAL A 108 -13.96 6.53 23.65
CA VAL A 108 -13.00 6.54 22.53
C VAL A 108 -13.30 5.39 21.57
N LEU A 109 -13.56 4.19 22.08
CA LEU A 109 -13.89 3.01 21.28
C LEU A 109 -15.21 3.20 20.50
N ASP A 110 -16.25 3.67 21.15
CA ASP A 110 -17.57 3.90 20.54
C ASP A 110 -17.46 4.95 19.41
N THR A 111 -16.70 6.01 19.67
CA THR A 111 -16.44 7.09 18.68
C THR A 111 -15.64 6.55 17.49
N ALA A 112 -14.55 5.83 17.75
CA ALA A 112 -13.71 5.25 16.70
C ALA A 112 -14.49 4.27 15.82
N SER A 113 -15.36 3.46 16.44
CA SER A 113 -16.23 2.51 15.72
C SER A 113 -17.23 3.23 14.84
N SER A 114 -17.85 4.30 15.33
CA SER A 114 -18.82 5.11 14.56
C SER A 114 -18.16 5.76 13.34
N GLN A 115 -16.99 6.36 13.52
CA GLN A 115 -16.21 6.99 12.44
C GLN A 115 -15.78 5.99 11.37
N LEU A 116 -15.40 4.77 11.77
CA LEU A 116 -15.03 3.71 10.83
C LEU A 116 -16.23 3.29 9.96
N GLU A 117 -17.41 3.17 10.55
CA GLU A 117 -18.63 2.83 9.80
C GLU A 117 -19.07 3.94 8.84
N GLU A 118 -18.93 5.21 9.23
CA GLU A 118 -19.16 6.36 8.36
C GLU A 118 -18.23 6.34 7.14
N GLN A 119 -16.93 6.13 7.37
CA GLN A 119 -15.93 6.04 6.31
C GLN A 119 -16.24 4.94 5.30
N LYS A 120 -16.66 3.75 5.75
CA LYS A 120 -17.05 2.64 4.86
C LYS A 120 -18.26 3.00 4.00
N LYS A 121 -19.25 3.68 4.57
CA LYS A 121 -20.46 4.13 3.84
C LYS A 121 -20.12 5.15 2.76
N GLU A 122 -19.24 6.09 3.04
CA GLU A 122 -18.78 7.08 2.04
C GLU A 122 -18.06 6.40 0.88
N GLN A 123 -17.18 5.45 1.17
CA GLN A 123 -16.46 4.70 0.13
C GLN A 123 -17.44 3.89 -0.75
N ALA A 124 -18.46 3.27 -0.17
CA ALA A 124 -19.49 2.55 -0.91
C ALA A 124 -20.31 3.48 -1.85
N LYS A 125 -20.63 4.71 -1.41
CA LYS A 125 -21.30 5.71 -2.26
C LYS A 125 -20.43 6.11 -3.46
N ILE A 126 -19.13 6.33 -3.24
CA ILE A 126 -18.18 6.72 -4.31
C ILE A 126 -18.06 5.62 -5.38
N VAL A 127 -18.08 4.34 -4.98
CA VAL A 127 -18.03 3.22 -5.93
C VAL A 127 -19.27 3.19 -6.83
N SER A 128 -20.45 3.46 -6.26
CA SER A 128 -21.73 3.43 -7.00
C SER A 128 -21.79 4.49 -8.12
N ILE A 129 -21.31 5.70 -7.85
CA ILE A 129 -21.30 6.82 -8.83
C ILE A 129 -20.40 6.52 -10.04
N LYS A 130 -19.25 5.87 -9.82
CA LYS A 130 -18.32 5.51 -10.91
C LYS A 130 -18.90 4.46 -11.86
N THR A 131 -19.71 3.54 -11.33
CA THR A 131 -20.35 2.49 -12.13
C THR A 131 -21.47 3.03 -13.02
N GLU A 132 -22.19 4.07 -12.58
CA GLU A 132 -23.24 4.71 -13.39
C GLU A 132 -22.68 5.52 -14.57
N GLN A 133 -21.57 6.24 -14.37
CA GLN A 133 -20.92 7.01 -15.45
C GLN A 133 -20.34 6.14 -16.57
N GLN A 134 -20.03 4.86 -16.30
CA GLN A 134 -19.56 3.92 -17.32
C GLN A 134 -20.69 3.26 -18.13
N LYS A 135 -21.96 3.33 -17.68
CA LYS A 135 -23.10 2.75 -18.41
C LYS A 135 -23.71 3.67 -19.47
N HIS A 136 -23.37 4.95 -19.50
CA HIS A 136 -23.81 5.89 -20.53
C HIS A 136 -22.69 6.13 -21.55
N GLY A 137 -22.38 5.10 -22.35
CA GLY A 137 -21.94 5.38 -23.71
C GLY A 137 -23.16 5.92 -24.44
N ILE A 138 -23.16 7.21 -24.77
CA ILE A 138 -24.21 7.78 -25.63
C ILE A 138 -24.02 7.14 -26.99
N ASP A 139 -24.93 6.27 -27.41
CA ASP A 139 -24.95 5.78 -28.78
C ASP A 139 -25.40 6.95 -29.67
N LEU A 140 -24.49 7.50 -30.47
CA LEU A 140 -24.78 8.62 -31.37
C LEU A 140 -25.84 8.26 -32.42
N ALA A 141 -26.06 6.96 -32.68
CA ALA A 141 -27.08 6.48 -33.59
C ALA A 141 -28.51 6.85 -33.15
N ASP A 142 -28.77 6.97 -31.84
CA ASP A 142 -30.12 7.31 -31.34
C ASP A 142 -30.46 8.81 -31.45
N LEU A 143 -29.45 9.66 -31.70
CA LEU A 143 -29.61 11.12 -31.82
C LEU A 143 -29.62 11.62 -33.27
N VAL A 144 -29.20 10.78 -34.23
CA VAL A 144 -29.18 11.12 -35.65
C VAL A 144 -30.35 10.41 -36.32
N ASP A 145 -31.45 11.15 -36.51
CA ASP A 145 -32.55 10.71 -37.35
C ASP A 145 -32.09 10.76 -38.81
N ASP A 146 -31.65 9.62 -39.35
CA ASP A 146 -31.16 9.49 -40.74
C ASP A 146 -32.18 9.98 -41.77
N SER A 147 -33.48 10.00 -41.42
CA SER A 147 -34.54 10.52 -42.27
C SER A 147 -34.57 12.04 -42.41
N LYS A 148 -33.79 12.76 -41.58
CA LYS A 148 -33.73 14.23 -41.52
C LYS A 148 -32.44 14.85 -42.06
N VAL A 149 -31.58 14.06 -42.72
CA VAL A 149 -30.36 14.61 -43.32
C VAL A 149 -30.72 15.54 -44.48
N ASP A 150 -30.50 16.85 -44.29
CA ASP A 150 -30.73 17.89 -45.30
C ASP A 150 -29.53 17.99 -46.25
N TRP A 151 -29.53 17.15 -47.29
CA TRP A 151 -28.44 17.00 -48.25
C TRP A 151 -28.14 18.28 -49.06
N ASP A 152 -29.05 19.25 -49.11
CA ASP A 152 -28.85 20.50 -49.84
C ASP A 152 -27.98 21.51 -49.09
N LYS A 153 -27.76 21.30 -47.78
CA LYS A 153 -26.81 22.10 -46.98
C LYS A 153 -25.37 21.61 -47.09
N TRP A 154 -25.14 20.47 -47.73
CA TRP A 154 -23.81 19.90 -47.85
C TRP A 154 -23.03 20.55 -48.99
N VAL A 155 -21.76 20.82 -48.71
CA VAL A 155 -20.82 21.45 -49.63
C VAL A 155 -19.61 20.57 -49.82
N SER A 156 -18.92 20.72 -50.95
CA SER A 156 -17.61 20.12 -51.18
C SER A 156 -16.56 20.73 -50.23
N PHE A 157 -15.38 20.11 -50.18
CA PHE A 157 -14.25 20.60 -49.37
C PHE A 157 -13.90 22.08 -49.64
N ASP A 158 -14.10 22.55 -50.87
CA ASP A 158 -13.89 23.96 -51.26
C ASP A 158 -15.09 24.87 -50.98
N GLY A 159 -16.11 24.38 -50.24
CA GLY A 159 -17.28 25.16 -49.82
C GLY A 159 -18.32 25.42 -50.91
N LYS A 160 -18.20 24.77 -52.07
CA LYS A 160 -19.21 24.87 -53.15
C LYS A 160 -20.34 23.88 -52.92
N PRO A 161 -21.60 24.23 -53.22
CA PRO A 161 -22.71 23.29 -53.10
C PRO A 161 -22.45 22.06 -53.98
N LEU A 162 -22.74 20.88 -53.44
CA LEU A 162 -22.58 19.62 -54.17
C LEU A 162 -23.51 19.62 -55.39
N THR A 163 -23.02 19.07 -56.50
CA THR A 163 -23.85 18.84 -57.69
C THR A 163 -24.81 17.68 -57.43
N ASP A 164 -25.93 17.66 -58.12
CA ASP A 164 -26.97 16.64 -57.91
C ASP A 164 -26.45 15.22 -58.19
N GLU A 165 -25.54 15.08 -59.15
CA GLU A 165 -24.87 13.82 -59.48
C GLU A 165 -24.01 13.29 -58.33
N VAL A 166 -23.29 14.17 -57.62
CA VAL A 166 -22.48 13.78 -56.45
C VAL A 166 -23.37 13.49 -55.24
N LYS A 167 -24.45 14.25 -55.05
CA LYS A 167 -25.44 13.98 -53.98
C LYS A 167 -26.09 12.61 -54.18
N GLU A 168 -26.42 12.24 -55.41
CA GLU A 168 -27.06 10.96 -55.72
C GLU A 168 -26.08 9.79 -55.54
N ALA A 169 -24.83 9.94 -55.99
CA ALA A 169 -23.78 8.94 -55.74
C ALA A 169 -23.52 8.74 -54.24
N MET A 170 -23.53 9.82 -53.46
CA MET A 170 -23.32 9.80 -52.01
C MET A 170 -24.51 9.16 -51.28
N LYS A 171 -25.74 9.43 -51.73
CA LYS A 171 -26.96 8.75 -51.26
C LYS A 171 -26.94 7.25 -51.57
N GLN A 172 -26.48 6.82 -52.74
CA GLN A 172 -26.36 5.39 -53.05
C GLN A 172 -25.26 4.69 -52.25
N ALA A 173 -24.12 5.35 -52.04
CA ALA A 173 -23.00 4.78 -51.28
C ALA A 173 -23.31 4.66 -49.78
N LEU A 174 -23.98 5.67 -49.21
CA LEU A 174 -24.33 5.72 -47.79
C LEU A 174 -25.68 5.05 -47.48
N GLY A 175 -26.65 5.11 -48.40
CA GLY A 175 -27.97 4.50 -48.24
C GLY A 175 -27.91 2.98 -48.12
N LYS A 176 -27.01 2.31 -48.87
CA LYS A 176 -26.75 0.87 -48.69
C LYS A 176 -26.14 0.51 -47.33
N GLN A 177 -25.50 1.44 -46.64
CA GLN A 177 -24.96 1.21 -45.29
C GLN A 177 -26.01 1.41 -44.19
N LEU A 178 -27.18 1.97 -44.52
CA LEU A 178 -28.28 2.21 -43.59
C LEU A 178 -29.38 1.13 -43.68
N GLU A 179 -29.49 0.39 -44.78
CA GLU A 179 -30.45 -0.74 -44.90
C GLU A 179 -29.94 -2.06 -44.30
N ASP A 180 -28.63 -2.26 -44.17
CA ASP A 180 -28.01 -3.51 -43.66
C ASP A 180 -27.77 -3.51 -42.13
N LYS A 181 -28.57 -2.78 -41.35
CA LYS A 181 -28.53 -2.80 -39.88
C LYS A 181 -29.91 -2.97 -39.23
#